data_AF-J8CHP2-F1
#
_entry.id   AF-J8CHP2-F1
#
_cell.length_a   1.000
_cell.length_b   1.000
_cell.length_c   1.000
_cell.angle_alpha   90.00
_cell.angle_beta   90.00
_cell.angle_gamma   90.00
#
_symmetry.space_group_name_H-M   'P 1'
#
loop_
_entity.id
_entity.type
_entity.pdbx_description
1 polymer ?
#
loop_
_entity_poly.entity_id
_entity_poly.type
_entity_poly.pdbx_seq_one_letter_code
_entity_poly.pdbx_strand_id
1 'polypeptide(L)'
;MKVIDLSQTFENNMSQFPGTPKIQLEAITSVEEAGYQVTDFHSVVHVGTHCDAPAHFISGATTIDKLPLDQFVGEAVLIDVTHVQGRKLPKEVLNNTDIKEGDIVIFHSNLSNKWNTEAYAKEAFYLSEELAEELVNLKIKSVGLDFISPDEVTTETSPIHHILLGNNIYLIENLTNLDAIKTKRFFFSAAPLKIKNSDGAFARAFAVIF
;
A
#
# COMPACT_ATOMS: atom_id res chain seq x y z
N MET A 1 -22.23 10.22 -4.34
CA MET A 1 -20.99 10.24 -3.53
C MET A 1 -21.03 9.17 -2.45
N LYS A 2 -20.22 8.14 -2.61
CA LYS A 2 -19.96 7.07 -1.64
C LYS A 2 -18.46 7.07 -1.33
N VAL A 3 -18.09 7.02 -0.06
CA VAL A 3 -16.70 6.82 0.37
C VAL A 3 -16.54 5.36 0.76
N ILE A 4 -15.53 4.70 0.19
CA ILE A 4 -15.20 3.30 0.49
C ILE A 4 -13.87 3.30 1.25
N ASP A 5 -13.87 2.74 2.46
CA ASP A 5 -12.67 2.56 3.26
C ASP A 5 -11.83 1.41 2.70
N LEU A 6 -10.58 1.70 2.37
CA LEU A 6 -9.63 0.77 1.77
C LEU A 6 -8.47 0.45 2.72
N SER A 7 -8.63 0.77 4.01
CA SER A 7 -7.58 0.60 5.01
C SER A 7 -7.82 -0.64 5.88
N GLN A 8 -6.75 -1.36 6.18
CA GLN A 8 -6.76 -2.41 7.20
C GLN A 8 -6.94 -1.78 8.59
N THR A 9 -7.67 -2.47 9.46
CA THR A 9 -7.75 -2.12 10.88
C THR A 9 -6.42 -2.40 11.55
N PHE A 10 -5.90 -1.43 12.31
CA PHE A 10 -4.74 -1.65 13.16
C PHE A 10 -5.17 -2.39 14.43
N GLU A 11 -4.57 -3.55 14.67
CA GLU A 11 -4.86 -4.38 15.83
C GLU A 11 -3.63 -5.20 16.25
N ASN A 12 -3.59 -5.61 17.53
CA ASN A 12 -2.55 -6.49 18.02
C ASN A 12 -2.58 -7.83 17.27
N ASN A 13 -1.41 -8.34 16.89
CA ASN A 13 -1.25 -9.58 16.11
C ASN A 13 -1.85 -9.54 14.69
N MET A 14 -2.04 -8.34 14.12
CA MET A 14 -2.37 -8.21 12.71
C MET A 14 -1.28 -8.78 11.79
N SER A 15 -1.62 -9.08 10.54
CA SER A 15 -0.63 -9.41 9.51
C SER A 15 0.44 -8.32 9.40
N GLN A 16 1.71 -8.74 9.37
CA GLN A 16 2.88 -7.87 9.23
C GLN A 16 3.91 -8.55 8.34
N PHE A 17 4.81 -7.77 7.75
CA PHE A 17 5.92 -8.32 6.99
C PHE A 17 6.78 -9.21 7.91
N PRO A 18 7.14 -10.45 7.48
CA PRO A 18 7.87 -11.39 8.32
C PRO A 18 9.17 -10.79 8.88
N GLY A 19 9.41 -10.99 10.18
CA GLY A 19 10.61 -10.51 10.86
C GLY A 19 10.56 -9.07 11.36
N THR A 20 9.48 -8.32 11.10
CA THR A 20 9.31 -6.97 11.63
C THR A 20 8.86 -6.95 13.11
N PRO A 21 9.21 -5.91 13.89
CA PRO A 21 8.69 -5.74 15.24
C PRO A 21 7.16 -5.67 15.27
N LYS A 22 6.54 -6.41 16.19
CA LYS A 22 5.07 -6.43 16.30
C LYS A 22 4.51 -5.08 16.74
N ILE A 23 3.37 -4.69 16.17
CA ILE A 23 2.56 -3.60 16.69
C ILE A 23 2.07 -3.89 18.11
N GLN A 24 1.97 -2.85 18.91
CA GLN A 24 1.41 -2.86 20.26
C GLN A 24 0.40 -1.73 20.40
N LEU A 25 -0.82 -2.10 20.76
CA LEU A 25 -1.91 -1.21 21.13
C LEU A 25 -2.35 -1.52 22.55
N GLU A 26 -2.31 -0.53 23.43
CA GLU A 26 -2.68 -0.69 24.84
C GLU A 26 -3.52 0.50 25.30
N ALA A 27 -4.63 0.25 25.99
CA ALA A 27 -5.36 1.31 26.67
C ALA A 27 -4.63 1.63 28.00
N ILE A 28 -3.98 2.79 28.08
CA ILE A 28 -3.21 3.19 29.27
C ILE A 28 -4.08 3.82 30.36
N THR A 29 -5.29 4.28 30.00
CA THR A 29 -6.33 4.73 30.94
C THR A 29 -7.70 4.30 30.43
N SER A 30 -8.67 4.21 31.34
CA SER A 30 -10.08 3.98 31.01
C SER A 30 -10.96 5.15 31.44
N VAL A 31 -12.10 5.32 30.78
CA VAL A 31 -13.09 6.35 31.17
C VAL A 31 -13.65 6.09 32.57
N GLU A 32 -13.83 4.82 32.94
CA GLU A 32 -14.35 4.44 34.27
C GLU A 32 -13.39 4.84 35.40
N GLU A 33 -12.09 4.66 35.22
CA GLU A 33 -11.09 4.93 36.26
C GLU A 33 -10.63 6.39 36.27
N ALA A 34 -10.47 7.00 35.10
CA ALA A 34 -9.82 8.32 34.95
C ALA A 34 -10.71 9.41 34.35
N GLY A 35 -11.93 9.09 33.92
CA GLY A 35 -12.82 10.01 33.19
C GLY A 35 -12.46 10.21 31.72
N TYR A 36 -11.38 9.60 31.23
CA TYR A 36 -10.94 9.61 29.84
C TYR A 36 -10.14 8.35 29.49
N GLN A 37 -10.15 7.96 28.21
CA GLN A 37 -9.36 6.85 27.69
C GLN A 37 -8.26 7.36 26.78
N VAL A 38 -7.05 6.84 26.97
CA VAL A 38 -5.91 7.03 26.06
C VAL A 38 -5.40 5.66 25.63
N THR A 39 -5.09 5.54 24.34
CA THR A 39 -4.44 4.36 23.77
C THR A 39 -3.01 4.71 23.43
N ASP A 40 -2.06 3.93 23.94
CA ASP A 40 -0.68 3.92 23.47
C ASP A 40 -0.58 3.07 22.19
N PHE A 41 0.14 3.59 21.21
CA PHE A 41 0.31 3.01 19.89
C PHE A 41 1.80 2.97 19.58
N HIS A 42 2.35 1.76 19.49
CA HIS A 42 3.75 1.53 19.14
C HIS A 42 3.84 0.58 17.94
N SER A 43 4.49 1.03 16.86
CA SER A 43 4.64 0.27 15.62
C SER A 43 5.79 0.81 14.78
N VAL A 44 6.35 -0.04 13.91
CA VAL A 44 7.14 0.42 12.76
C VAL A 44 6.22 0.94 11.65
N VAL A 45 6.72 1.78 10.76
CA VAL A 45 5.90 2.55 9.80
C VAL A 45 5.37 1.76 8.60
N HIS A 46 5.93 0.57 8.34
CA HIS A 46 5.50 -0.37 7.29
C HIS A 46 4.56 -1.45 7.84
N VAL A 47 3.46 -1.01 8.47
CA VAL A 47 2.44 -1.90 9.07
C VAL A 47 1.05 -1.45 8.64
N GLY A 48 0.16 -2.42 8.39
CA GLY A 48 -1.17 -2.14 7.88
C GLY A 48 -1.10 -1.41 6.54
N THR A 49 -2.14 -0.63 6.25
CA THR A 49 -2.17 0.22 5.07
C THR A 49 -1.23 1.41 5.26
N HIS A 50 -0.20 1.49 4.42
CA HIS A 50 0.87 2.46 4.56
C HIS A 50 1.43 2.86 3.19
N CYS A 51 2.29 3.87 3.20
CA CYS A 51 2.97 4.36 2.01
C CYS A 51 4.48 4.37 2.20
N ASP A 52 5.20 4.04 1.13
CA ASP A 52 6.66 4.04 1.13
C ASP A 52 7.22 5.28 0.44
N ALA A 53 8.26 5.84 1.03
CA ALA A 53 9.07 6.88 0.41
C ALA A 53 10.36 6.28 -0.17
N PRO A 54 11.04 6.98 -1.11
CA PRO A 54 12.29 6.51 -1.69
C PRO A 54 13.38 6.17 -0.68
N ALA A 55 13.41 6.87 0.46
CA ALA A 55 14.36 6.60 1.55
C ALA A 55 14.28 5.17 2.12
N HIS A 56 13.19 4.44 1.88
CA HIS A 56 13.02 3.05 2.32
C HIS A 56 14.03 2.09 1.69
N PHE A 57 14.31 2.25 0.39
CA PHE A 57 15.25 1.38 -0.34
C PHE A 57 16.44 2.13 -0.96
N ILE A 58 16.39 3.46 -1.03
CA ILE A 58 17.43 4.28 -1.66
C ILE A 58 18.12 5.16 -0.62
N SER A 59 19.39 4.84 -0.33
CA SER A 59 20.19 5.56 0.66
C SER A 59 20.27 7.06 0.33
N GLY A 60 19.93 7.90 1.31
CA GLY A 60 19.95 9.36 1.19
C GLY A 60 18.81 9.96 0.36
N ALA A 61 17.85 9.15 -0.10
CA ALA A 61 16.71 9.63 -0.87
C ALA A 61 15.66 10.32 0.00
N THR A 62 14.61 10.82 -0.67
CA THR A 62 13.57 11.64 -0.04
C THR A 62 12.74 10.84 0.97
N THR A 63 12.52 11.43 2.14
CA THR A 63 11.70 10.89 3.23
C THR A 63 10.24 11.32 3.09
N ILE A 64 9.31 10.56 3.70
CA ILE A 64 7.86 10.72 3.53
C ILE A 64 7.36 12.14 3.87
N ASP A 65 7.98 12.82 4.84
CA ASP A 65 7.61 14.17 5.27
C ASP A 65 7.90 15.28 4.25
N LYS A 66 8.73 14.97 3.25
CA LYS A 66 9.18 15.90 2.21
C LYS A 66 8.48 15.67 0.87
N LEU A 67 7.76 14.56 0.72
CA LEU A 67 7.04 14.27 -0.50
C LEU A 67 5.79 15.15 -0.62
N PRO A 68 5.45 15.63 -1.83
CA PRO A 68 4.20 16.35 -2.03
C PRO A 68 3.01 15.39 -1.90
N LEU A 69 1.92 15.86 -1.29
CA LEU A 69 0.80 15.00 -0.92
C LEU A 69 0.03 14.45 -2.13
N ASP A 70 0.09 15.17 -3.25
CA ASP A 70 -0.55 14.80 -4.51
C ASP A 70 0.05 13.53 -5.14
N GLN A 71 1.17 13.02 -4.63
CA GLN A 71 1.68 11.71 -5.02
C GLN A 71 0.75 10.57 -4.57
N PHE A 72 0.15 10.69 -3.38
CA PHE A 72 -0.70 9.66 -2.78
C PHE A 72 -2.21 9.96 -2.90
N VAL A 73 -2.58 11.05 -3.56
CA VAL A 73 -3.97 11.53 -3.68
C VAL A 73 -4.27 11.95 -5.13
N GLY A 74 -5.35 11.45 -5.71
CA GLY A 74 -5.80 11.86 -7.04
C GLY A 74 -6.59 10.78 -7.76
N GLU A 75 -6.61 10.85 -9.08
CA GLU A 75 -7.27 9.85 -9.91
C GLU A 75 -6.52 8.50 -9.86
N ALA A 76 -7.27 7.43 -9.64
CA ALA A 76 -6.77 6.07 -9.65
C ALA A 76 -7.43 5.22 -10.73
N VAL A 77 -6.70 4.22 -11.20
CA VAL A 77 -7.19 3.16 -12.09
C VAL A 77 -7.11 1.82 -11.37
N LEU A 78 -8.23 1.09 -11.31
CA LEU A 78 -8.27 -0.28 -10.78
C LEU A 78 -7.90 -1.28 -11.86
N ILE A 79 -6.88 -2.08 -11.61
CA ILE A 79 -6.47 -3.21 -12.44
C ILE A 79 -6.84 -4.50 -11.71
N ASP A 80 -7.88 -5.17 -12.18
CA ASP A 80 -8.29 -6.47 -11.67
C ASP A 80 -7.29 -7.54 -12.13
N VAL A 81 -6.61 -8.16 -11.17
CA VAL A 81 -5.66 -9.26 -11.38
C VAL A 81 -6.12 -10.56 -10.73
N THR A 82 -7.38 -10.64 -10.30
CA THR A 82 -7.97 -11.84 -9.66
C THR A 82 -7.99 -13.07 -10.58
N HIS A 83 -7.86 -12.85 -11.88
CA HIS A 83 -7.82 -13.89 -12.91
C HIS A 83 -6.41 -14.39 -13.24
N VAL A 84 -5.36 -13.74 -12.72
CA VAL A 84 -3.96 -14.11 -13.00
C VAL A 84 -3.62 -15.42 -12.29
N GLN A 85 -2.97 -16.33 -13.01
CA GLN A 85 -2.49 -17.60 -12.45
C GLN A 85 -1.07 -17.43 -11.89
N GLY A 86 -0.83 -18.00 -10.71
CA GLY A 86 0.44 -17.84 -10.00
C GLY A 86 0.52 -16.52 -9.22
N ARG A 87 1.69 -16.24 -8.62
CA ARG A 87 1.90 -15.06 -7.75
C ARG A 87 2.58 -13.89 -8.46
N LYS A 88 3.40 -14.14 -9.48
CA LYS A 88 4.12 -13.11 -10.24
C LYS A 88 3.17 -12.46 -11.24
N LEU A 89 2.83 -11.18 -11.03
CA LEU A 89 2.02 -10.39 -11.95
C LEU A 89 2.86 -10.00 -13.16
N PRO A 90 2.48 -10.43 -14.37
CA PRO A 90 3.22 -10.13 -15.58
C PRO A 90 2.77 -8.77 -16.15
N LYS A 91 3.57 -8.14 -17.02
CA LYS A 91 3.23 -6.81 -17.58
C LYS A 91 1.93 -6.78 -18.38
N GLU A 92 1.49 -7.92 -18.91
CA GLU A 92 0.30 -8.06 -19.74
C GLU A 92 -0.99 -7.71 -18.99
N VAL A 93 -0.97 -7.63 -17.65
CA VAL A 93 -2.09 -7.12 -16.86
C VAL A 93 -2.42 -5.65 -17.17
N LEU A 94 -1.46 -4.91 -17.76
CA LEU A 94 -1.66 -3.53 -18.21
C LEU A 94 -2.29 -3.40 -19.60
N ASN A 95 -2.48 -4.51 -20.32
CA ASN A 95 -3.07 -4.48 -21.65
C ASN A 95 -4.51 -3.96 -21.62
N ASN A 96 -4.85 -3.07 -22.56
CA ASN A 96 -6.19 -2.48 -22.69
C ASN A 96 -6.68 -1.70 -21.45
N THR A 97 -5.75 -1.12 -20.70
CA THR A 97 -6.05 -0.23 -19.57
C THR A 97 -6.13 1.24 -20.04
N ASP A 98 -6.83 2.09 -19.28
CA ASP A 98 -6.91 3.55 -19.53
C ASP A 98 -5.97 4.30 -18.57
N ILE A 99 -4.76 3.78 -18.37
CA ILE A 99 -3.74 4.42 -17.52
C ILE A 99 -3.21 5.67 -18.23
N LYS A 100 -3.09 6.76 -17.47
CA LYS A 100 -2.58 8.05 -17.92
C LYS A 100 -1.37 8.45 -17.07
N GLU A 101 -0.50 9.27 -17.64
CA GLU A 101 0.60 9.92 -16.91
C GLU A 101 0.05 10.63 -15.65
N GLY A 102 0.65 10.36 -14.50
CA GLY A 102 0.24 10.89 -13.20
C GLY A 102 -0.90 10.13 -12.49
N ASP A 103 -1.40 9.03 -13.05
CA ASP A 103 -2.40 8.20 -12.36
C ASP A 103 -1.80 7.44 -11.15
N ILE A 104 -2.67 7.06 -10.22
CA ILE A 104 -2.40 6.01 -9.23
C ILE A 104 -2.91 4.69 -9.81
N VAL A 105 -2.05 3.68 -9.93
CA VAL A 105 -2.45 2.36 -10.45
C VAL A 105 -2.63 1.40 -9.30
N ILE A 106 -3.83 0.86 -9.13
CA ILE A 106 -4.16 -0.03 -8.01
C ILE A 106 -4.44 -1.44 -8.53
N PHE A 107 -3.67 -2.41 -8.06
CA PHE A 107 -3.87 -3.82 -8.37
C PHE A 107 -4.81 -4.47 -7.37
N HIS A 108 -5.88 -5.08 -7.88
CA HIS A 108 -6.88 -5.79 -7.09
C HIS A 108 -6.72 -7.30 -7.30
N SER A 109 -6.21 -7.99 -6.27
CA SER A 109 -5.97 -9.44 -6.29
C SER A 109 -6.95 -10.24 -5.43
N ASN A 110 -7.75 -9.59 -4.59
CA ASN A 110 -8.56 -10.18 -3.53
C ASN A 110 -7.75 -10.84 -2.40
N LEU A 111 -6.42 -10.69 -2.37
CA LEU A 111 -5.60 -11.30 -1.33
C LEU A 111 -5.89 -10.73 0.06
N SER A 112 -6.33 -9.48 0.16
CA SER A 112 -6.77 -8.84 1.40
C SER A 112 -7.87 -9.63 2.14
N ASN A 113 -8.65 -10.49 1.46
CA ASN A 113 -9.59 -11.42 2.11
C ASN A 113 -8.92 -12.46 3.01
N LYS A 114 -7.61 -12.66 2.86
CA LYS A 114 -6.79 -13.56 3.66
C LYS A 114 -6.04 -12.85 4.78
N TRP A 115 -6.29 -11.55 4.99
CA TRP A 115 -5.69 -10.78 6.08
C TRP A 115 -5.79 -11.51 7.43
N ASN A 116 -4.75 -11.41 8.25
CA ASN A 116 -4.57 -12.15 9.52
C ASN A 116 -4.53 -13.68 9.42
N THR A 117 -4.30 -14.23 8.24
CA THR A 117 -3.99 -15.65 8.05
C THR A 117 -2.56 -15.83 7.55
N GLU A 118 -1.97 -17.01 7.76
CA GLU A 118 -0.65 -17.34 7.20
C GLU A 118 -0.62 -17.27 5.66
N ALA A 119 -1.77 -17.51 5.04
CA ALA A 119 -1.91 -17.47 3.59
C ALA A 119 -1.69 -16.08 3.00
N TYR A 120 -1.92 -15.01 3.78
CA TYR A 120 -1.69 -13.64 3.32
C TYR A 120 -0.24 -13.41 2.87
N ALA A 121 0.73 -13.89 3.66
CA ALA A 121 2.15 -13.76 3.31
C ALA A 121 2.60 -14.87 2.34
N LYS A 122 2.15 -16.12 2.55
CA LYS A 122 2.59 -17.28 1.76
C LYS A 122 2.11 -17.25 0.31
N GLU A 123 0.93 -16.69 0.07
CA GLU A 123 0.31 -16.62 -1.25
C GLU A 123 0.40 -15.23 -1.88
N ALA A 124 1.20 -14.33 -1.29
CA ALA A 124 1.34 -12.95 -1.77
C ALA A 124 1.75 -12.88 -3.24
N PHE A 125 0.99 -12.10 -3.99
CA PHE A 125 1.37 -11.64 -5.31
C PHE A 125 2.59 -10.72 -5.22
N TYR A 126 3.26 -10.53 -6.35
CA TYR A 126 4.37 -9.59 -6.52
C TYR A 126 4.47 -9.20 -7.99
N LEU A 127 5.08 -8.07 -8.30
CA LEU A 127 5.22 -7.59 -9.68
C LEU A 127 6.42 -8.25 -10.37
N SER A 128 6.33 -8.41 -11.69
CA SER A 128 7.53 -8.65 -12.50
C SER A 128 8.35 -7.38 -12.67
N GLU A 129 9.66 -7.52 -12.93
CA GLU A 129 10.52 -6.37 -13.24
C GLU A 129 10.02 -5.66 -14.51
N GLU A 130 9.59 -6.41 -15.51
CA GLU A 130 9.04 -5.84 -16.75
C GLU A 130 7.72 -5.07 -16.50
N LEU A 131 6.91 -5.50 -15.54
CA LEU A 131 5.71 -4.77 -15.12
C LEU A 131 6.10 -3.47 -14.41
N ALA A 132 7.08 -3.51 -13.51
CA ALA A 132 7.58 -2.33 -12.82
C ALA A 132 8.18 -1.30 -13.78
N GLU A 133 8.99 -1.74 -14.75
CA GLU A 133 9.55 -0.90 -15.80
C GLU A 133 8.46 -0.27 -16.69
N GLU A 134 7.42 -1.02 -17.03
CA GLU A 134 6.30 -0.49 -17.81
C GLU A 134 5.54 0.61 -17.05
N LEU A 135 5.33 0.44 -15.74
CA LEU A 135 4.74 1.47 -14.88
C LEU A 135 5.61 2.74 -14.84
N VAL A 136 6.94 2.60 -14.81
CA VAL A 136 7.89 3.72 -14.96
C VAL A 136 7.72 4.43 -16.30
N ASN A 137 7.66 3.66 -17.40
CA ASN A 137 7.48 4.21 -18.75
C ASN A 137 6.15 4.96 -18.91
N LEU A 138 5.09 4.49 -18.25
CA LEU A 138 3.77 5.14 -18.20
C LEU A 138 3.75 6.41 -17.33
N LYS A 139 4.81 6.65 -16.54
CA LYS A 139 4.96 7.82 -15.65
C LYS A 139 3.77 7.99 -14.71
N ILE A 140 3.29 6.89 -14.16
CA ILE A 140 2.34 6.93 -13.06
C ILE A 140 3.03 7.54 -11.84
N LYS A 141 2.27 8.01 -10.86
CA LYS A 141 2.88 8.56 -9.63
C LYS A 141 2.98 7.52 -8.51
N SER A 142 2.08 6.56 -8.44
CA SER A 142 2.08 5.56 -7.36
C SER A 142 1.38 4.27 -7.73
N VAL A 143 1.79 3.19 -7.07
CA VAL A 143 1.18 1.87 -7.16
C VAL A 143 0.51 1.52 -5.84
N GLY A 144 -0.76 1.09 -5.91
CA GLY A 144 -1.51 0.55 -4.77
C GLY A 144 -1.68 -0.96 -4.87
N LEU A 145 -1.51 -1.68 -3.76
CA LEU A 145 -1.56 -3.14 -3.70
C LEU A 145 -2.47 -3.59 -2.55
N ASP A 146 -3.32 -4.59 -2.76
CA ASP A 146 -4.05 -5.28 -1.68
C ASP A 146 -3.29 -6.50 -1.13
N PHE A 147 -1.96 -6.46 -1.24
CA PHE A 147 -1.02 -7.46 -0.75
C PHE A 147 0.22 -6.79 -0.15
N ILE A 148 1.07 -7.61 0.48
CA ILE A 148 2.05 -7.17 1.49
C ILE A 148 3.32 -6.52 0.94
N SER A 149 3.60 -6.64 -0.35
CA SER A 149 4.82 -6.12 -0.97
C SER A 149 4.70 -6.12 -2.50
N PRO A 150 5.31 -5.17 -3.24
CA PRO A 150 5.47 -5.31 -4.69
C PRO A 150 6.49 -6.41 -5.05
N ASP A 151 7.32 -6.82 -4.10
CA ASP A 151 8.36 -7.83 -4.25
C ASP A 151 7.92 -9.20 -3.70
N GLU A 152 8.56 -10.26 -4.16
CA GLU A 152 8.35 -11.58 -3.58
C GLU A 152 8.83 -11.59 -2.12
N VAL A 153 7.98 -11.98 -1.16
CA VAL A 153 8.25 -11.92 0.29
C VAL A 153 9.58 -12.56 0.73
N THR A 154 10.08 -13.55 -0.02
CA THR A 154 11.33 -14.27 0.28
C THR A 154 12.56 -13.68 -0.42
N THR A 155 12.41 -12.60 -1.19
CA THR A 155 13.55 -11.97 -1.88
C THR A 155 14.49 -11.30 -0.89
N GLU A 156 15.78 -11.30 -1.21
CA GLU A 156 16.82 -10.58 -0.45
C GLU A 156 17.22 -9.26 -1.14
N THR A 157 16.79 -9.05 -2.39
CA THR A 157 17.26 -7.94 -3.24
C THR A 157 16.20 -6.87 -3.52
N SER A 158 14.93 -7.17 -3.30
CA SER A 158 13.78 -6.26 -3.50
C SER A 158 13.85 -5.40 -4.79
N PRO A 159 14.05 -6.02 -5.96
CA PRO A 159 14.27 -5.29 -7.21
C PRO A 159 13.11 -4.36 -7.56
N ILE A 160 11.86 -4.71 -7.21
CA ILE A 160 10.70 -3.92 -7.61
C ILE A 160 10.65 -2.61 -6.83
N HIS A 161 10.92 -2.62 -5.52
CA HIS A 161 11.08 -1.38 -4.77
C HIS A 161 12.18 -0.50 -5.37
N HIS A 162 13.34 -1.06 -5.71
CA HIS A 162 14.44 -0.29 -6.30
C HIS A 162 14.06 0.34 -7.64
N ILE A 163 13.36 -0.40 -8.51
CA ILE A 163 12.89 0.11 -9.81
C ILE A 163 11.89 1.24 -9.60
N LEU A 164 10.84 1.03 -8.79
CA LEU A 164 9.75 1.99 -8.64
C LEU A 164 10.18 3.22 -7.84
N LEU A 165 10.68 3.02 -6.62
CA LEU A 165 11.09 4.12 -5.74
C LEU A 165 12.29 4.89 -6.30
N GLY A 166 13.22 4.20 -6.98
CA GLY A 166 14.36 4.83 -7.67
C GLY A 166 13.94 5.75 -8.83
N ASN A 167 12.74 5.54 -9.39
CA ASN A 167 12.14 6.37 -10.44
C ASN A 167 11.01 7.28 -9.91
N ASN A 168 10.93 7.49 -8.59
CA ASN A 168 9.88 8.30 -7.94
C ASN A 168 8.44 7.83 -8.21
N ILE A 169 8.25 6.50 -8.35
CA ILE A 169 6.94 5.88 -8.24
C ILE A 169 6.80 5.33 -6.83
N TYR A 170 5.85 5.89 -6.08
CA TYR A 170 5.65 5.54 -4.67
C TYR A 170 4.73 4.33 -4.50
N LEU A 171 4.80 3.69 -3.33
CA LEU A 171 4.05 2.48 -3.04
C LEU A 171 3.00 2.75 -1.96
N ILE A 172 1.85 2.10 -2.11
CA ILE A 172 0.79 2.02 -1.13
C ILE A 172 0.44 0.54 -0.97
N GLU A 173 0.71 -0.03 0.19
CA GLU A 173 0.58 -1.47 0.41
C GLU A 173 -0.57 -1.82 1.35
N ASN A 174 -0.95 -3.10 1.36
CA ASN A 174 -1.99 -3.64 2.23
C ASN A 174 -3.33 -2.88 2.15
N LEU A 175 -3.77 -2.51 0.95
CA LEU A 175 -5.13 -2.05 0.73
C LEU A 175 -6.14 -3.18 0.98
N THR A 176 -7.41 -2.84 1.18
CA THR A 176 -8.51 -3.80 1.34
C THR A 176 -9.80 -3.30 0.67
N ASN A 177 -10.84 -4.13 0.64
CA ASN A 177 -12.17 -3.81 0.10
C ASN A 177 -12.19 -3.30 -1.36
N LEU A 178 -11.15 -3.61 -2.15
CA LEU A 178 -11.08 -3.17 -3.55
C LEU A 178 -12.19 -3.76 -4.40
N ASP A 179 -12.73 -4.92 -4.02
CA ASP A 179 -13.89 -5.54 -4.66
C ASP A 179 -15.17 -4.69 -4.53
N ALA A 180 -15.26 -3.79 -3.56
CA ALA A 180 -16.40 -2.87 -3.42
C ALA A 180 -16.41 -1.76 -4.47
N ILE A 181 -15.29 -1.53 -5.17
CA ILE A 181 -15.15 -0.55 -6.25
C ILE A 181 -15.66 -1.19 -7.55
N LYS A 182 -16.72 -0.63 -8.13
CA LYS A 182 -17.36 -1.15 -9.35
C LYS A 182 -17.07 -0.32 -10.60
N THR A 183 -16.17 0.66 -10.49
CA THR A 183 -15.73 1.53 -11.57
C THR A 183 -14.25 1.31 -11.85
N LYS A 184 -13.82 1.50 -13.11
CA LYS A 184 -12.39 1.40 -13.46
C LYS A 184 -11.58 2.58 -12.95
N ARG A 185 -12.21 3.76 -12.83
CA ARG A 185 -11.60 5.00 -12.37
C ARG A 185 -12.37 5.58 -11.21
N PHE A 186 -11.65 6.21 -10.28
CA PHE A 186 -12.21 6.84 -9.09
C PHE A 186 -11.18 7.78 -8.48
N PHE A 187 -11.66 8.73 -7.67
CA PHE A 187 -10.76 9.54 -6.86
C PHE A 187 -10.31 8.72 -5.65
N PHE A 188 -9.01 8.68 -5.40
CA PHE A 188 -8.37 7.92 -4.34
C PHE A 188 -7.52 8.83 -3.47
N SER A 189 -7.42 8.49 -2.19
CA SER A 189 -6.52 9.13 -1.24
C SER A 189 -5.94 8.09 -0.31
N ALA A 190 -4.61 8.01 -0.24
CA ALA A 190 -3.86 7.35 0.82
C ALA A 190 -2.85 8.33 1.44
N ALA A 191 -3.34 9.49 1.90
CA ALA A 191 -2.50 10.51 2.51
C ALA A 191 -1.70 9.95 3.72
N PRO A 192 -0.36 9.90 3.65
CA PRO A 192 0.46 9.37 4.73
C PRO A 192 0.62 10.37 5.89
N LEU A 193 0.87 9.87 7.10
CA LEU A 193 1.29 10.72 8.21
C LEU A 193 2.60 11.46 7.88
N LYS A 194 2.69 12.72 8.28
CA LYS A 194 3.89 13.55 8.06
C LYS A 194 4.93 13.32 9.15
N ILE A 195 5.63 12.18 9.09
CA ILE A 195 6.63 11.77 10.09
C ILE A 195 8.03 12.23 9.65
N LYS A 196 8.64 13.13 10.43
CA LYS A 196 9.94 13.73 10.12
C LYS A 196 11.03 12.68 9.89
N ASN A 197 11.71 12.75 8.74
CA ASN A 197 12.79 11.85 8.34
C ASN A 197 12.42 10.35 8.30
N SER A 198 11.13 10.01 8.15
CA SER A 198 10.67 8.63 8.07
C SER A 198 10.74 8.09 6.64
N ASP A 199 11.03 6.81 6.50
CA ASP A 199 11.12 6.07 5.24
C ASP A 199 9.76 5.61 4.70
N GLY A 200 8.74 5.59 5.55
CA GLY A 200 7.34 5.40 5.18
C GLY A 200 6.42 5.98 6.24
N ALA A 201 5.11 5.83 6.07
CA ALA A 201 4.12 6.15 7.08
C ALA A 201 2.77 5.48 6.83
N PHE A 202 2.01 5.23 7.90
CA PHE A 202 0.62 4.79 7.80
C PHE A 202 -0.24 5.79 7.04
N ALA A 203 -1.26 5.28 6.37
CA ALA A 203 -2.23 6.07 5.64
C ALA A 203 -3.65 5.60 5.93
N ARG A 204 -4.61 6.53 5.92
CA ARG A 204 -6.03 6.19 5.79
C ARG A 204 -6.40 6.23 4.32
N ALA A 205 -6.36 5.08 3.68
CA ALA A 205 -6.73 4.90 2.28
C ALA A 205 -8.25 4.84 2.09
N PHE A 206 -8.77 5.59 1.13
CA PHE A 206 -10.18 5.54 0.73
C PHE A 206 -10.39 5.91 -0.74
N ALA A 207 -11.49 5.40 -1.30
CA ALA A 207 -12.00 5.80 -2.61
C ALA A 207 -13.26 6.67 -2.48
N VAL A 208 -13.40 7.66 -3.36
CA VAL A 208 -14.62 8.46 -3.52
C VAL A 208 -15.23 8.13 -4.88
N ILE A 209 -16.43 7.57 -4.85
CA ILE A 209 -17.22 7.20 -6.04
C ILE A 209 -18.40 8.16 -6.15
N PHE A 210 -18.59 8.75 -7.33
CA PHE A 210 -19.66 9.72 -7.59
C PHE A 210 -20.95 9.06 -8.04
#